data_AF-A0A8T5GKU0-F1
#
_entry.id   AF-A0A8T5GKU0-F1
#
_cell.length_a   1.000
_cell.length_b   1.000
_cell.length_c   1.000
_cell.angle_alpha   90.00
_cell.angle_beta   90.00
_cell.angle_gamma   90.00
#
_symmetry.space_group_name_H-M   'P 1'
#
loop_
_entity.id
_entity.type
_entity.pdbx_description
1 polymer ?
#
loop_
_entity_poly.entity_id
_entity_poly.type
_entity_poly.pdbx_seq_one_letter_code
_entity_poly.pdbx_strand_id
1 'polypeptide(L)'
;MKFDELNQDNWLMFAIRNYNNPNSATYDDFKKDLNKIKCVKRLFRRYEMHGELKVHLILNHIIVMYNVFDDAATPLLFYKIEAKHWSRLKAFMLTLNRLPESLNLDVDQECLKNLNLL
;
A
#
# COMPACT_ATOMS: atom_id res chain seq x y z
N MET A 1 -2.83 20.48 -9.83
CA MET A 1 -3.98 19.67 -10.31
C MET A 1 -4.43 18.82 -9.14
N LYS A 2 -5.53 19.21 -8.48
CA LYS A 2 -6.14 18.36 -7.43
C LYS A 2 -6.75 17.18 -8.17
N PHE A 3 -6.19 15.98 -8.00
CA PHE A 3 -6.95 14.78 -8.33
C PHE A 3 -7.91 14.61 -7.17
N ASP A 4 -9.14 15.13 -7.31
CA ASP A 4 -10.13 15.10 -6.24
C ASP A 4 -10.50 13.66 -5.87
N GLU A 5 -10.27 12.67 -6.75
CA GLU A 5 -10.30 11.24 -6.45
C GLU A 5 -9.57 10.43 -7.56
N LEU A 6 -8.93 9.31 -7.19
CA LEU A 6 -8.40 8.36 -8.18
C LEU A 6 -9.52 7.51 -8.77
N ASN A 7 -9.49 7.29 -10.08
CA ASN A 7 -10.42 6.47 -10.84
C ASN A 7 -9.69 5.60 -11.86
N GLN A 8 -10.43 4.78 -12.61
CA GLN A 8 -9.82 3.79 -13.49
C GLN A 8 -8.99 4.44 -14.61
N ASP A 9 -9.41 5.62 -15.06
CA ASP A 9 -8.81 6.35 -16.17
C ASP A 9 -7.56 7.12 -15.75
N ASN A 10 -7.54 7.63 -14.51
CA ASN A 10 -6.45 8.49 -14.02
C ASN A 10 -5.40 7.74 -13.18
N TRP A 11 -5.71 6.56 -12.63
CA TRP A 11 -4.83 5.88 -11.68
C TRP A 11 -3.47 5.53 -12.28
N LEU A 12 -3.45 5.01 -13.51
CA LEU A 12 -2.20 4.63 -14.16
C LEU A 12 -1.36 5.86 -14.50
N MET A 13 -1.99 6.93 -15.00
CA MET A 13 -1.31 8.18 -15.30
C MET A 13 -0.73 8.81 -14.02
N PHE A 14 -1.49 8.76 -12.91
CA PHE A 14 -1.02 9.18 -11.60
C PHE A 14 0.18 8.36 -11.13
N ALA A 15 0.16 7.03 -11.29
CA ALA A 15 1.31 6.18 -10.98
C ALA A 15 2.54 6.54 -11.81
N ILE A 16 2.39 6.69 -13.13
CA ILE A 16 3.50 7.02 -14.04
C ILE A 16 4.13 8.37 -13.66
N ARG A 17 3.31 9.39 -13.37
CA ARG A 17 3.80 10.74 -13.03
C ARG A 17 4.56 10.82 -11.72
N ASN A 18 4.24 9.94 -10.76
CA ASN A 18 4.85 9.93 -9.44
C ASN A 18 5.89 8.81 -9.27
N TYR A 19 6.20 8.06 -10.34
CA TYR A 19 7.20 7.01 -10.27
C TYR A 19 8.61 7.59 -10.40
N ASN A 20 9.43 7.38 -9.38
CA ASN A 20 10.83 7.75 -9.35
C ASN A 20 11.65 6.63 -8.71
N ASN A 21 12.30 5.81 -9.54
CA ASN A 21 13.21 4.79 -9.07
C ASN A 21 14.66 5.25 -9.27
N PRO A 22 15.41 5.53 -8.18
CA PRO A 22 16.77 6.05 -8.27
C PRO A 22 17.78 5.05 -8.85
N ASN A 23 17.44 3.75 -8.86
CA ASN A 23 18.35 2.69 -9.30
C ASN A 23 18.18 2.30 -10.78
N SER A 24 17.00 2.52 -11.35
CA SER A 24 16.67 2.26 -12.77
C SER A 24 15.18 2.54 -12.99
N ALA A 25 14.83 3.29 -14.04
CA ALA A 25 13.45 3.62 -14.37
C ALA A 25 13.02 3.04 -15.73
N THR A 26 13.26 1.74 -15.96
CA THR A 26 12.66 1.08 -17.14
C THR A 26 11.17 0.85 -16.93
N TYR A 27 10.44 0.69 -18.03
CA TYR A 27 9.02 0.34 -17.99
C TYR A 27 8.75 -1.02 -17.33
N ASP A 28 9.68 -1.97 -17.47
CA ASP A 28 9.58 -3.27 -16.82
C ASP A 28 9.77 -3.18 -15.31
N ASP A 29 10.68 -2.31 -14.84
CA ASP A 29 10.85 -2.05 -13.40
C ASP A 29 9.58 -1.41 -12.81
N PHE A 30 9.04 -0.39 -13.49
CA PHE A 30 7.74 0.21 -13.12
C PHE A 30 6.63 -0.83 -13.02
N LYS A 31 6.51 -1.74 -13.99
CA LYS A 31 5.52 -2.83 -13.94
C LYS A 31 5.75 -3.78 -12.78
N LYS A 32 7.00 -4.14 -12.48
CA LYS A 32 7.36 -5.01 -11.36
C LYS A 32 6.97 -4.38 -10.02
N ASP A 33 7.21 -3.08 -9.86
CA ASP A 33 6.88 -2.34 -8.65
C ASP A 33 5.36 -2.16 -8.51
N LEU A 34 4.64 -1.82 -9.59
CA LEU A 34 3.18 -1.80 -9.57
C LEU A 34 2.56 -3.16 -9.21
N ASN A 35 3.19 -4.27 -9.60
CA ASN A 35 2.70 -5.60 -9.24
C ASN A 35 2.81 -5.89 -7.73
N LYS A 36 3.59 -5.12 -6.95
CA LYS A 36 3.63 -5.25 -5.48
C LYS A 36 2.26 -4.94 -4.85
N ILE A 37 1.50 -3.99 -5.41
CA ILE A 37 0.12 -3.71 -4.98
C ILE A 37 -0.76 -4.97 -5.12
N LYS A 38 -0.64 -5.69 -6.24
CA LYS A 38 -1.37 -6.96 -6.44
C LYS A 38 -0.94 -8.02 -5.43
N CYS A 39 0.34 -8.08 -5.09
CA CYS A 39 0.85 -9.00 -4.06
C CYS A 39 0.27 -8.67 -2.68
N VAL A 40 0.28 -7.40 -2.25
CA VAL A 40 -0.34 -6.96 -0.98
C VAL A 40 -1.81 -7.36 -0.95
N LYS A 41 -2.56 -7.04 -2.01
CA LYS A 41 -3.98 -7.43 -2.14
C LYS A 41 -4.19 -8.94 -1.99
N ARG A 42 -3.37 -9.76 -2.64
CA ARG A 42 -3.43 -11.23 -2.55
C ARG A 42 -3.09 -11.73 -1.14
N LEU A 43 -2.17 -11.08 -0.44
CA LEU A 43 -1.78 -11.45 0.92
C LEU A 43 -2.90 -11.14 1.92
N PHE A 44 -3.58 -10.00 1.81
CA PHE A 44 -4.75 -9.70 2.65
C PHE A 44 -5.90 -10.68 2.44
N ARG A 45 -6.19 -11.05 1.19
CA ARG A 45 -7.22 -12.08 0.89
C ARG A 45 -6.84 -13.45 1.46
N ARG A 46 -5.56 -13.84 1.39
CA ARG A 46 -5.10 -15.11 1.99
C ARG A 46 -5.19 -15.10 3.51
N TYR A 47 -4.90 -13.96 4.15
CA TYR A 47 -5.07 -13.82 5.59
C TYR A 47 -6.54 -13.98 5.99
N GLU A 48 -7.48 -13.39 5.25
CA GLU A 48 -8.93 -13.57 5.49
C GLU A 48 -9.37 -15.04 5.38
N MET A 49 -8.76 -15.83 4.48
CA MET A 49 -9.11 -17.24 4.28
C MET A 49 -8.43 -18.20 5.25
N HIS A 50 -7.19 -17.94 5.63
CA HIS A 50 -6.33 -18.91 6.33
C HIS A 50 -5.85 -18.46 7.71
N GLY A 51 -6.12 -17.20 8.10
CA GLY A 51 -5.71 -16.64 9.40
C GLY A 51 -4.21 -16.36 9.54
N GLU A 52 -3.38 -16.61 8.52
CA GLU A 52 -1.93 -16.35 8.58
C GLU A 52 -1.56 -15.02 7.90
N LEU A 53 -1.13 -14.04 8.70
CA LEU A 53 -0.69 -12.74 8.21
C LEU A 53 0.83 -12.74 7.95
N LYS A 54 1.24 -12.61 6.68
CA LYS A 54 2.66 -12.52 6.30
C LYS A 54 3.21 -11.10 6.48
N VAL A 55 3.31 -10.65 7.73
CA VAL A 55 3.68 -9.28 8.13
C VAL A 55 4.91 -8.75 7.39
N HIS A 56 6.06 -9.41 7.50
CA HIS A 56 7.31 -8.95 6.89
C HIS A 56 7.22 -8.80 5.36
N LEU A 57 6.52 -9.72 4.69
CA LEU A 57 6.38 -9.69 3.24
C LEU A 57 5.50 -8.52 2.78
N ILE A 58 4.39 -8.27 3.49
CA ILE A 58 3.49 -7.16 3.22
C ILE A 58 4.21 -5.83 3.49
N LEU A 59 4.88 -5.72 4.65
CA LEU A 59 5.61 -4.53 5.04
C LEU A 59 6.71 -4.20 4.02
N ASN A 60 7.50 -5.19 3.60
CA ASN A 60 8.52 -5.01 2.58
C ASN A 60 7.94 -4.52 1.24
N HIS A 61 6.81 -5.08 0.80
CA HIS A 61 6.14 -4.60 -0.41
C HIS A 61 5.68 -3.15 -0.29
N ILE A 62 5.15 -2.74 0.87
CA ILE A 62 4.72 -1.37 1.10
C ILE A 62 5.92 -0.41 1.16
N ILE A 63 7.02 -0.79 1.82
CA ILE A 63 8.25 0.00 1.87
C ILE A 63 8.80 0.23 0.45
N VAL A 64 8.88 -0.82 -0.38
CA VAL A 64 9.32 -0.69 -1.77
C VAL A 64 8.43 0.27 -2.55
N MET A 65 7.10 0.24 -2.32
CA MET A 65 6.18 1.19 -2.93
C MET A 65 6.49 2.63 -2.51
N TYR A 66 6.72 2.90 -1.22
CA TYR A 66 7.11 4.24 -0.77
C TYR A 66 8.48 4.67 -1.30
N ASN A 67 9.42 3.74 -1.49
CA ASN A 67 10.74 4.09 -2.03
C ASN A 67 10.69 4.59 -3.48
N VAL A 68 9.72 4.13 -4.29
CA VAL A 68 9.64 4.47 -5.72
C VAL A 68 8.47 5.38 -6.09
N PHE A 69 7.47 5.54 -5.21
CA PHE A 69 6.33 6.44 -5.42
C PHE A 69 6.21 7.53 -4.35
N ASP A 70 7.06 7.51 -3.32
CA ASP A 70 6.96 8.39 -2.15
C ASP A 70 5.53 8.48 -1.60
N ASP A 71 5.04 9.67 -1.23
CA ASP A 71 3.69 9.88 -0.72
C ASP A 71 2.57 9.47 -1.70
N ALA A 72 2.87 9.31 -2.99
CA ALA A 72 1.89 8.81 -3.96
C ALA A 72 1.59 7.32 -3.76
N ALA A 73 2.42 6.56 -3.03
CA ALA A 73 2.15 5.17 -2.70
C ALA A 73 0.84 4.99 -1.91
N THR A 74 0.54 5.92 -0.99
CA THR A 74 -0.66 5.88 -0.14
C THR A 74 -1.95 5.85 -0.97
N PRO A 75 -2.26 6.86 -1.81
CA PRO A 75 -3.48 6.84 -2.61
C PRO A 75 -3.48 5.71 -3.65
N LEU A 76 -2.32 5.31 -4.21
CA LEU A 76 -2.23 4.18 -5.12
C LEU A 76 -2.67 2.85 -4.47
N LEU A 77 -2.23 2.61 -3.22
CA LEU A 77 -2.57 1.43 -2.43
C LEU A 77 -4.07 1.43 -2.06
N PHE A 78 -4.58 2.54 -1.51
CA PHE A 78 -5.99 2.65 -1.11
C PHE A 78 -6.95 2.49 -2.29
N TYR A 79 -6.61 3.01 -3.46
CA TYR A 79 -7.45 2.85 -4.65
C TYR A 79 -7.55 1.39 -5.14
N LYS A 80 -6.47 0.60 -5.04
CA LYS A 80 -6.44 -0.78 -5.56
C LYS A 80 -6.83 -1.85 -4.55
N ILE A 81 -6.71 -1.55 -3.26
CA ILE A 81 -7.06 -2.46 -2.17
C ILE A 81 -8.54 -2.26 -1.83
N GLU A 82 -9.27 -3.36 -1.66
CA GLU A 82 -10.70 -3.33 -1.32
C GLU A 82 -10.94 -2.71 0.06
N ALA A 83 -12.03 -1.95 0.20
CA ALA A 83 -12.37 -1.23 1.42
C ALA A 83 -12.38 -2.11 2.68
N LYS A 84 -12.83 -3.37 2.56
CA LYS A 84 -12.81 -4.36 3.66
C LYS A 84 -11.41 -4.69 4.20
N HIS A 85 -10.35 -4.33 3.47
CA HIS A 85 -8.96 -4.52 3.89
C HIS A 85 -8.27 -3.20 4.26
N TRP A 86 -8.97 -2.06 4.25
CA TRP A 86 -8.36 -0.76 4.58
C TRP A 86 -7.94 -0.67 6.04
N SER A 87 -8.69 -1.23 6.99
CA SER A 87 -8.31 -1.27 8.41
C SER A 87 -6.94 -1.93 8.62
N ARG A 88 -6.66 -3.00 7.87
CA ARG A 88 -5.37 -3.70 7.87
C ARG A 88 -4.29 -2.88 7.20
N LEU A 89 -4.57 -2.30 6.03
CA LEU A 89 -3.62 -1.43 5.33
C LEU A 89 -3.19 -0.24 6.21
N LYS A 90 -4.15 0.39 6.90
CA LYS A 90 -3.89 1.47 7.87
C LYS A 90 -2.94 1.03 8.97
N ALA A 91 -3.03 -0.20 9.48
CA ALA A 91 -2.12 -0.71 10.50
C ALA A 91 -0.66 -0.68 10.01
N PHE A 92 -0.40 -1.17 8.80
CA PHE A 92 0.94 -1.12 8.19
C PHE A 92 1.42 0.32 7.93
N MET A 93 0.53 1.22 7.51
CA MET A 93 0.89 2.62 7.27
C MET A 93 1.19 3.38 8.57
N LEU A 94 0.47 3.07 9.65
CA LEU A 94 0.76 3.60 10.98
C LEU A 94 2.14 3.16 11.45
N THR A 95 2.51 1.88 11.25
CA THR A 95 3.87 1.37 11.55
C THR A 95 4.97 2.11 10.80
N LEU A 96 4.69 2.56 9.58
CA LEU A 96 5.64 3.28 8.75
C LEU A 96 5.62 4.80 8.98
N ASN A 97 4.80 5.30 9.91
CA ASN A 97 4.55 6.72 10.13
C ASN A 97 4.14 7.46 8.84
N ARG A 98 3.34 6.79 7.99
CA ARG A 98 2.81 7.30 6.71
C ARG A 98 1.30 7.48 6.71
N LEU A 99 0.66 7.41 7.89
CA LEU A 99 -0.76 7.66 8.06
C LEU A 99 -0.95 8.95 8.89
N PRO A 100 -1.66 9.97 8.38
CA PRO A 100 -2.02 11.14 9.17
C PRO A 100 -2.82 10.74 10.41
N GLU A 101 -2.62 11.44 11.53
CA GLU A 101 -3.36 11.18 12.78
C GLU A 101 -4.88 11.22 12.60
N SER A 102 -5.39 12.11 11.73
CA SER A 102 -6.82 12.23 11.41
C SER A 102 -7.41 10.97 10.78
N LEU A 103 -6.58 10.08 10.22
CA LEU A 103 -6.98 8.82 9.59
C LEU A 103 -6.69 7.59 10.46
N ASN A 104 -6.18 7.79 11.68
CA ASN A 104 -5.89 6.75 12.67
C ASN A 104 -7.17 6.25 13.39
N LEU A 105 -8.26 6.13 12.63
CA LEU A 105 -9.53 5.54 13.05
C LEU A 105 -9.71 4.21 12.33
N ASP A 106 -10.40 3.26 12.96
CA ASP A 106 -10.74 1.94 12.42
C ASP A 106 -9.51 1.11 11.97
N VAL A 107 -8.41 1.19 12.73
CA VAL A 107 -7.22 0.40 12.50
C VAL A 107 -7.39 -1.01 13.07
N ASP A 108 -6.97 -2.02 12.31
CA ASP A 108 -7.03 -3.43 12.73
C ASP A 108 -6.06 -3.70 13.89
N GLN A 109 -6.61 -3.88 15.09
CA GLN A 109 -5.86 -4.10 16.33
C GLN A 109 -5.09 -5.43 16.34
N GLU A 110 -5.63 -6.48 15.72
CA GLU A 110 -4.93 -7.76 15.62
C GLU A 110 -3.71 -7.61 14.69
N CYS A 111 -3.87 -6.88 13.60
CA CYS A 111 -2.77 -6.55 12.71
C CYS A 111 -1.68 -5.74 13.43
N LEU A 112 -2.05 -4.76 14.27
CA LEU A 112 -1.10 -3.97 15.06
C LEU A 112 -0.29 -4.80 16.06
N LYS A 113 -0.94 -5.76 16.75
CA LYS A 113 -0.24 -6.72 17.63
C LYS A 113 0.78 -7.55 16.86
N ASN A 114 0.39 -8.07 15.69
CA ASN A 114 1.30 -8.83 14.82
C ASN A 114 2.46 -7.98 14.26
N LEU A 115 2.33 -6.66 14.26
CA LEU A 115 3.36 -5.69 13.86
C LEU A 115 4.27 -5.27 15.04
N ASN A 116 4.10 -5.86 16.23
CA ASN A 116 4.82 -5.53 17.47
C ASN A 116 4.69 -4.05 17.90
N LEU A 117 3.56 -3.42 17.57
CA LEU A 117 3.24 -2.05 18.02
C LEU A 117 2.39 -2.03 19.30
N LEU A 118 1.94 -3.21 19.76
CA LEU A 118 1.20 -3.50 20.98
C LEU A 118 1.65 -4.88 21.49
#